data_AF-A0A924Y3X5-F1
#
_entry.id   AF-A0A924Y3X5-F1
#
_cell.length_a   1.000
_cell.length_b   1.000
_cell.length_c   1.000
_cell.angle_alpha   90.00
_cell.angle_beta   90.00
_cell.angle_gamma   90.00
#
_symmetry.space_group_name_H-M   'P 1'
#
loop_
_entity.id
_entity.type
_entity.pdbx_description
1 polymer ?
#
loop_
_entity_poly.entity_id
_entity_poly.type
_entity_poly.pdbx_seq_one_letter_code
_entity_poly.pdbx_strand_id
1 'polypeptide(L)'
;MPVSLKYMKSLPLLYNGDCSLLGITPGLDDSDLMLYAEEIYGEEGWLARHALRLDGTLIASADEQGGENAEVKPLEMPADMISPLTAWHTMTLNFTGARHRGLRGPERVDEMLRPLSMAEKIALTEHLNLDILPPMLLGMAESYVLAEAVITRPNLFLLCRRIRLAILLEEEHFDKDNNPYNYDTLVLYAAHLYDSDADHETPLDELLTALPGVQLERPMDCLIYGDLAFVADGGSLKGDGRRSAIHIWQIRRSMTETQERSGLYE
;
A
#
# COMPACT_ATOMS: atom_id res chain seq x y z
N MET A 1 -21.09 1.83 11.16
CA MET A 1 -21.72 0.64 10.53
C MET A 1 -20.62 -0.37 10.26
N PRO A 2 -20.80 -1.66 10.54
CA PRO A 2 -19.79 -2.67 10.21
C PRO A 2 -19.58 -2.70 8.69
N VAL A 3 -18.34 -2.47 8.28
CA VAL A 3 -17.87 -2.65 6.90
C VAL A 3 -17.08 -3.95 6.83
N SER A 4 -17.31 -4.73 5.80
CA SER A 4 -16.47 -5.89 5.45
C SER A 4 -16.03 -5.81 3.99
N LEU A 5 -14.87 -6.37 3.69
CA LEU A 5 -14.36 -6.48 2.34
C LEU A 5 -14.45 -7.92 1.87
N LYS A 6 -14.94 -8.14 0.65
CA LYS A 6 -14.91 -9.43 -0.02
C LYS A 6 -13.98 -9.34 -1.23
N TYR A 7 -12.88 -10.08 -1.20
CA TYR A 7 -11.99 -10.16 -2.35
C TYR A 7 -12.72 -10.71 -3.56
N MET A 8 -12.54 -10.05 -4.71
CA MET A 8 -13.15 -10.43 -5.97
C MET A 8 -12.15 -11.08 -6.91
N LYS A 9 -11.09 -10.34 -7.26
CA LYS A 9 -10.10 -10.77 -8.27
C LYS A 9 -8.85 -9.89 -8.27
N SER A 10 -7.86 -10.33 -9.04
CA SER A 10 -6.65 -9.59 -9.37
C SER A 10 -6.60 -9.39 -10.89
N LEU A 11 -6.14 -8.21 -11.30
CA LEU A 11 -5.84 -7.85 -12.69
C LEU A 11 -4.31 -7.74 -12.82
N PRO A 12 -3.62 -8.78 -13.32
CA PRO A 12 -2.18 -8.72 -13.50
C PRO A 12 -1.82 -7.69 -14.57
N LEU A 13 -0.78 -6.90 -14.32
CA LEU A 13 -0.23 -5.96 -15.29
C LEU A 13 0.97 -6.59 -16.02
N LEU A 14 1.71 -5.78 -16.79
CA LEU A 14 2.74 -6.28 -17.70
C LEU A 14 4.09 -6.42 -17.01
N TYR A 15 4.41 -5.52 -16.09
CA TYR A 15 5.75 -5.36 -15.52
C TYR A 15 5.80 -5.75 -14.04
N ASN A 16 7.02 -5.78 -13.49
CA ASN A 16 7.31 -6.18 -12.11
C ASN A 16 7.77 -5.00 -11.23
N GLY A 17 7.52 -3.78 -11.67
CA GLY A 17 7.94 -2.56 -11.00
C GLY A 17 6.90 -1.98 -10.04
N ASP A 18 6.98 -0.69 -9.82
CA ASP A 18 5.99 0.04 -9.03
C ASP A 18 4.70 0.16 -9.83
N CYS A 19 3.55 0.14 -9.16
CA CYS A 19 2.24 0.26 -9.78
C CYS A 19 1.43 1.31 -9.04
N SER A 20 0.78 2.23 -9.74
CA SER A 20 -0.11 3.25 -9.17
C SER A 20 -1.42 3.32 -9.95
N LEU A 21 -2.49 3.77 -9.28
CA LEU A 21 -3.77 3.99 -9.93
C LEU A 21 -3.78 5.42 -10.48
N LEU A 22 -4.17 5.58 -11.75
CA LEU A 22 -4.35 6.91 -12.34
C LEU A 22 -5.79 7.37 -12.15
N GLY A 23 -6.73 6.43 -12.22
CA GLY A 23 -8.13 6.69 -11.89
C GLY A 23 -9.10 5.73 -12.56
N ILE A 24 -10.39 6.03 -12.42
CA ILE A 24 -11.49 5.26 -12.98
C ILE A 24 -12.40 6.19 -13.79
N THR A 25 -12.78 5.77 -14.99
CA THR A 25 -13.89 6.38 -15.73
C THR A 25 -15.11 5.47 -15.60
N PRO A 26 -16.25 6.00 -15.12
CA PRO A 26 -17.46 5.23 -14.99
C PRO A 26 -18.05 4.88 -16.36
N GLY A 27 -18.52 3.64 -16.50
CA GLY A 27 -19.32 3.20 -17.64
C GLY A 27 -20.81 3.51 -17.45
N LEU A 28 -21.63 3.11 -18.43
CA LEU A 28 -23.09 3.10 -18.26
C LEU A 28 -23.53 2.06 -17.19
N ASP A 29 -22.72 1.03 -17.00
CA ASP A 29 -22.82 0.03 -15.95
C ASP A 29 -21.43 -0.34 -15.39
N ASP A 30 -21.39 -1.18 -14.35
CA ASP A 30 -20.14 -1.64 -13.73
C ASP A 30 -19.25 -2.45 -14.70
N SER A 31 -19.83 -3.09 -15.72
CA SER A 31 -19.06 -3.83 -16.73
C SER A 31 -18.30 -2.93 -17.69
N ASP A 32 -18.78 -1.71 -17.89
CA ASP A 32 -18.15 -0.69 -18.73
C ASP A 32 -17.16 0.20 -17.97
N LEU A 33 -16.92 -0.08 -16.69
CA LEU A 33 -15.93 0.65 -15.88
C LEU A 33 -14.51 0.46 -16.46
N MET A 34 -13.88 1.59 -16.75
CA MET A 34 -12.53 1.68 -17.27
C MET A 34 -11.57 2.11 -16.16
N LEU A 35 -10.58 1.29 -15.89
CA LEU A 35 -9.54 1.52 -14.90
C LEU A 35 -8.24 1.92 -15.58
N TYR A 36 -7.58 2.94 -15.05
CA TYR A 36 -6.32 3.45 -15.56
C TYR A 36 -5.22 3.24 -14.51
N ALA A 37 -4.09 2.69 -14.94
CA ALA A 37 -2.97 2.40 -14.07
C ALA A 37 -1.64 2.77 -14.73
N GLU A 38 -0.63 3.02 -13.92
CA GLU A 38 0.75 3.29 -14.31
C GLU A 38 1.67 2.25 -13.70
N GLU A 39 2.62 1.76 -14.49
CA GLU A 39 3.75 0.96 -14.05
C GLU A 39 5.05 1.75 -14.26
N ILE A 40 5.93 1.74 -13.24
CA ILE A 40 7.31 2.24 -13.33
C ILE A 40 8.24 1.05 -13.20
N TYR A 41 9.02 0.73 -14.23
CA TYR A 41 9.76 -0.52 -14.31
C TYR A 41 11.19 -0.36 -14.86
N GLY A 42 12.00 -1.40 -14.66
CA GLY A 42 13.42 -1.38 -15.02
C GLY A 42 14.25 -0.44 -14.14
N GLU A 43 15.57 -0.52 -14.29
CA GLU A 43 16.51 0.26 -13.46
C GLU A 43 16.48 1.76 -13.77
N GLU A 44 16.16 2.10 -15.03
CA GLU A 44 16.07 3.50 -15.51
C GLU A 44 14.70 4.14 -15.23
N GLY A 45 13.74 3.38 -14.66
CA GLY A 45 12.41 3.89 -14.30
C GLY A 45 11.50 4.17 -15.50
N TRP A 46 11.49 3.25 -16.47
CA TRP A 46 10.61 3.32 -17.64
C TRP A 46 9.13 3.28 -17.26
N LEU A 47 8.30 3.94 -18.05
CA LEU A 47 6.88 4.11 -17.77
C LEU A 47 6.00 3.33 -18.76
N ALA A 48 4.97 2.69 -18.21
CA ALA A 48 3.85 2.18 -18.97
C ALA A 48 2.53 2.62 -18.34
N ARG A 49 1.55 2.98 -19.18
CA ARG A 49 0.20 3.37 -18.76
C ARG A 49 -0.81 2.50 -19.46
N HIS A 50 -1.76 1.96 -18.70
CA HIS A 50 -2.73 0.99 -19.17
C HIS A 50 -4.15 1.49 -18.93
N ALA A 51 -5.03 1.24 -19.90
CA ALA A 51 -6.48 1.34 -19.74
C ALA A 51 -7.06 -0.08 -19.79
N LEU A 52 -7.72 -0.49 -18.71
CA LEU A 52 -8.17 -1.86 -18.48
C LEU A 52 -9.66 -1.87 -18.16
N ARG A 53 -10.38 -2.87 -18.65
CA ARG A 53 -11.70 -3.21 -18.12
C ARG A 53 -11.58 -4.01 -16.84
N LEU A 54 -12.66 -4.09 -16.06
CA LEU A 54 -12.68 -4.90 -14.85
C LEU A 54 -12.38 -6.37 -15.12
N ASP A 55 -12.73 -6.93 -16.27
CA ASP A 55 -12.40 -8.32 -16.62
C ASP A 55 -10.90 -8.56 -16.95
N GLY A 56 -10.09 -7.50 -16.93
CA GLY A 56 -8.66 -7.54 -17.25
C GLY A 56 -8.35 -7.31 -18.73
N THR A 57 -9.36 -7.08 -19.56
CA THR A 57 -9.14 -6.73 -20.98
C THR A 57 -8.38 -5.41 -21.07
N LEU A 58 -7.19 -5.45 -21.67
CA LEU A 58 -6.40 -4.27 -22.00
C LEU A 58 -7.01 -3.57 -23.23
N ILE A 59 -7.51 -2.36 -23.03
CA ILE A 59 -8.15 -1.54 -24.07
C ILE A 59 -7.14 -0.66 -24.78
N ALA A 60 -6.22 -0.05 -24.04
CA ALA A 60 -5.17 0.78 -24.58
C ALA A 60 -3.93 0.74 -23.68
N SER A 61 -2.77 0.97 -24.27
CA SER A 61 -1.49 1.02 -23.56
C SER A 61 -0.56 2.02 -24.22
N ALA A 62 0.13 2.81 -23.41
CA ALA A 62 1.24 3.65 -23.82
C ALA A 62 2.46 3.22 -23.01
N ASP A 63 3.52 2.78 -23.69
CA ASP A 63 4.64 2.08 -23.05
C ASP A 63 5.97 2.49 -23.71
N GLU A 64 6.95 2.84 -22.88
CA GLU A 64 8.30 3.20 -23.30
C GLU A 64 9.13 2.00 -23.79
N GLN A 65 8.68 0.78 -23.52
CA GLN A 65 9.31 -0.48 -23.94
C GLN A 65 10.81 -0.54 -23.61
N GLY A 66 11.19 -0.15 -22.39
CA GLY A 66 12.61 -0.15 -22.00
C GLY A 66 13.47 0.84 -22.79
N GLY A 67 12.88 1.92 -23.32
CA GLY A 67 13.56 2.90 -24.16
C GLY A 67 13.57 2.57 -25.65
N GLU A 68 13.02 1.41 -26.06
CA GLU A 68 12.88 1.06 -27.49
C GLU A 68 11.83 1.93 -28.19
N ASN A 69 10.87 2.48 -27.45
CA ASN A 69 9.82 3.35 -27.98
C ASN A 69 10.11 4.84 -27.69
N ALA A 70 10.98 5.45 -28.50
CA ALA A 70 11.38 6.87 -28.35
C ALA A 70 10.25 7.89 -28.64
N GLU A 71 9.15 7.47 -29.27
CA GLU A 71 8.02 8.33 -29.63
C GLU A 71 6.73 7.96 -28.88
N VAL A 72 6.85 7.44 -27.65
CA VAL A 72 5.69 7.10 -26.84
C VAL A 72 4.75 8.29 -26.71
N LYS A 73 3.50 8.11 -27.15
CA LYS A 73 2.44 9.10 -26.94
C LYS A 73 1.76 8.78 -25.62
N PRO A 74 1.66 9.73 -24.68
CA PRO A 74 0.92 9.51 -23.46
C PRO A 74 -0.49 9.01 -23.74
N LEU A 75 -0.94 8.04 -22.96
CA LEU A 75 -2.32 7.57 -22.99
C LEU A 75 -3.27 8.75 -22.68
N GLU A 76 -4.22 9.01 -23.57
CA GLU A 76 -5.22 10.06 -23.36
C GLU A 76 -6.15 9.67 -22.21
N MET A 77 -6.23 10.54 -21.21
CA MET A 77 -7.07 10.32 -20.03
C MET A 77 -8.35 11.16 -20.12
N PRO A 78 -9.53 10.57 -19.82
CA PRO A 78 -10.77 11.32 -19.73
C PRO A 78 -10.71 12.38 -18.64
N ALA A 79 -11.28 13.56 -18.90
CA ALA A 79 -11.25 14.69 -17.97
C ALA A 79 -12.15 14.49 -16.74
N ASP A 80 -13.11 13.57 -16.82
CA ASP A 80 -14.07 13.21 -15.76
C ASP A 80 -13.64 11.97 -14.96
N MET A 81 -12.40 11.52 -15.16
CA MET A 81 -11.83 10.40 -14.42
C MET A 81 -11.76 10.69 -12.92
N ILE A 82 -12.23 9.75 -12.12
CA ILE A 82 -12.11 9.76 -10.66
C ILE A 82 -10.71 9.29 -10.31
N SER A 83 -9.88 10.22 -9.86
CA SER A 83 -8.47 9.97 -9.52
C SER A 83 -8.31 9.64 -8.03
N PRO A 84 -7.24 8.92 -7.63
CA PRO A 84 -6.89 8.77 -6.21
C PRO A 84 -6.74 10.13 -5.52
N LEU A 85 -7.08 10.15 -4.22
CA LEU A 85 -6.96 11.34 -3.41
C LEU A 85 -5.57 11.41 -2.80
N THR A 86 -5.05 12.64 -2.65
CA THR A 86 -3.86 12.87 -1.84
C THR A 86 -4.15 12.54 -0.38
N ALA A 87 -3.19 11.91 0.31
CA ALA A 87 -3.34 11.53 1.71
C ALA A 87 -3.26 12.72 2.68
N TRP A 88 -4.40 13.27 3.07
CA TRP A 88 -4.51 14.39 4.02
C TRP A 88 -5.12 14.00 5.35
N HIS A 89 -6.11 13.09 5.35
CA HIS A 89 -6.89 12.77 6.53
C HIS A 89 -6.13 11.84 7.48
N THR A 90 -5.18 11.07 6.94
CA THR A 90 -4.42 10.07 7.69
C THR A 90 -2.94 10.45 7.88
N MET A 91 -2.60 11.71 7.66
CA MET A 91 -1.24 12.24 7.86
C MET A 91 -0.70 12.04 9.28
N THR A 92 -1.57 11.88 10.28
CA THR A 92 -1.18 11.59 11.67
C THR A 92 -0.44 10.26 11.81
N LEU A 93 -0.59 9.35 10.84
CA LEU A 93 0.14 8.08 10.76
C LEU A 93 1.54 8.23 10.19
N ASN A 94 1.87 9.40 9.61
CA ASN A 94 3.20 9.67 9.08
C ASN A 94 4.18 9.93 10.22
N PHE A 95 5.32 9.25 10.16
CA PHE A 95 6.39 9.35 11.12
C PHE A 95 7.73 9.22 10.41
N THR A 96 8.69 10.07 10.76
CA THR A 96 10.05 9.99 10.26
C THR A 96 11.00 10.20 11.43
N GLY A 97 11.78 9.17 11.74
CA GLY A 97 12.71 9.12 12.86
C GLY A 97 14.16 9.10 12.40
N ALA A 98 14.86 8.01 12.72
CA ALA A 98 16.27 7.81 12.40
C ALA A 98 16.54 7.71 10.88
N ARG A 99 17.81 7.87 10.49
CA ARG A 99 18.26 7.61 9.11
C ARG A 99 18.05 6.13 8.76
N HIS A 100 18.01 5.82 7.47
CA HIS A 100 17.79 4.45 6.99
C HIS A 100 18.94 3.48 7.31
N ARG A 101 20.13 4.02 7.58
CA ARG A 101 21.37 3.30 7.88
C ARG A 101 22.33 4.25 8.59
N GLY A 102 23.10 3.72 9.54
CA GLY A 102 24.10 4.53 10.24
C GLY A 102 24.65 3.86 11.50
N LEU A 103 25.16 4.67 12.43
CA LEU A 103 25.68 4.20 13.71
C LEU A 103 24.69 4.50 14.85
N ARG A 104 24.26 3.45 15.55
CA ARG A 104 23.30 3.54 16.67
C ARG A 104 23.66 4.57 17.73
N GLY A 105 24.90 4.55 18.20
CA GLY A 105 25.37 5.36 19.32
C GLY A 105 25.39 6.86 19.00
N PRO A 106 26.17 7.30 17.99
CA PRO A 106 26.22 8.69 17.56
C PRO A 106 24.86 9.27 17.14
N GLU A 107 23.99 8.45 16.54
CA GLU A 107 22.67 8.88 16.07
C GLU A 107 21.57 8.73 17.11
N ARG A 108 21.87 8.15 18.29
CA ARG A 108 20.90 7.88 19.36
C ARG A 108 19.64 7.20 18.83
N VAL A 109 19.82 6.20 17.97
CA VAL A 109 18.74 5.54 17.23
C VAL A 109 17.60 5.10 18.13
N ASP A 110 17.92 4.53 19.30
CA ASP A 110 16.92 4.04 20.26
C ASP A 110 15.96 5.15 20.77
N GLU A 111 16.32 6.44 20.64
CA GLU A 111 15.47 7.59 20.98
C GLU A 111 14.70 8.16 19.79
N MET A 112 15.10 7.82 18.57
CA MET A 112 14.51 8.32 17.32
C MET A 112 13.52 7.34 16.70
N LEU A 113 13.46 6.09 17.18
CA LEU A 113 12.53 5.09 16.69
C LEU A 113 11.21 5.14 17.45
N ARG A 114 10.10 4.86 16.76
CA ARG A 114 8.85 4.51 17.44
C ARG A 114 9.00 3.09 18.00
N PRO A 115 8.83 2.90 19.32
CA PRO A 115 9.07 1.60 19.95
C PRO A 115 8.04 0.58 19.49
N LEU A 116 8.49 -0.67 19.34
CA LEU A 116 7.65 -1.84 19.17
C LEU A 116 7.68 -2.65 20.46
N SER A 117 6.54 -3.20 20.86
CA SER A 117 6.47 -4.15 21.97
C SER A 117 7.27 -5.42 21.65
N MET A 118 7.67 -6.17 22.69
CA MET A 118 8.37 -7.45 22.46
C MET A 118 7.49 -8.46 21.70
N ALA A 119 6.17 -8.43 21.95
CA ALA A 119 5.22 -9.30 21.25
C ALA A 119 5.17 -8.99 19.75
N GLU A 120 5.08 -7.71 19.37
CA GLU A 120 5.16 -7.28 17.97
C GLU A 120 6.49 -7.66 17.35
N LYS A 121 7.60 -7.50 18.07
CA LYS A 121 8.93 -7.87 17.56
C LYS A 121 9.01 -9.35 17.21
N ILE A 122 8.52 -10.22 18.10
CA ILE A 122 8.46 -11.67 17.87
C ILE A 122 7.59 -11.98 16.65
N ALA A 123 6.35 -11.46 16.65
CA ALA A 123 5.40 -11.69 15.57
C ALA A 123 5.95 -11.25 14.20
N LEU A 124 6.58 -10.07 14.13
CA LEU A 124 7.19 -9.56 12.90
C LEU A 124 8.40 -10.40 12.46
N THR A 125 9.29 -10.79 13.37
CA THR A 125 10.43 -11.64 12.99
C THR A 125 9.99 -13.00 12.44
N GLU A 126 8.97 -13.61 13.04
CA GLU A 126 8.40 -14.88 12.58
C GLU A 126 7.66 -14.71 11.25
N HIS A 127 6.76 -13.72 11.16
CA HIS A 127 5.95 -13.47 9.97
C HIS A 127 6.80 -13.14 8.74
N LEU A 128 7.83 -12.33 8.92
CA LEU A 128 8.73 -11.92 7.84
C LEU A 128 9.88 -12.92 7.62
N ASN A 129 9.95 -13.98 8.42
CA ASN A 129 11.02 -14.98 8.41
C ASN A 129 12.42 -14.33 8.43
N LEU A 130 12.62 -13.39 9.36
CA LEU A 130 13.89 -12.69 9.52
C LEU A 130 14.90 -13.56 10.26
N ASP A 131 16.12 -13.66 9.72
CA ASP A 131 17.23 -14.36 10.36
C ASP A 131 17.93 -13.48 11.40
N ILE A 132 17.15 -12.99 12.38
CA ILE A 132 17.62 -12.18 13.50
C ILE A 132 16.85 -12.54 14.76
N LEU A 133 17.44 -12.25 15.92
CA LEU A 133 16.69 -12.34 17.17
C LEU A 133 15.70 -11.18 17.32
N PRO A 134 14.50 -11.37 17.88
CA PRO A 134 13.51 -10.30 18.05
C PRO A 134 14.02 -8.99 18.68
N PRO A 135 14.92 -9.00 19.69
CA PRO A 135 15.50 -7.76 20.23
C PRO A 135 16.35 -6.96 19.24
N MET A 136 16.88 -7.60 18.18
CA MET A 136 17.63 -6.93 17.10
C MET A 136 16.72 -6.09 16.20
N LEU A 137 15.42 -6.38 16.18
CA LEU A 137 14.43 -5.48 15.60
C LEU A 137 14.24 -4.30 16.56
N LEU A 138 14.84 -3.15 16.24
CA LEU A 138 14.95 -2.03 17.18
C LEU A 138 13.61 -1.32 17.37
N GLY A 139 12.92 -1.04 16.27
CA GLY A 139 11.65 -0.31 16.24
C GLY A 139 11.33 0.19 14.84
N MET A 140 10.30 1.04 14.73
CA MET A 140 9.91 1.66 13.47
C MET A 140 10.66 2.98 13.26
N ALA A 141 11.39 3.08 12.16
CA ALA A 141 12.17 4.26 11.76
C ALA A 141 11.36 5.23 10.89
N GLU A 142 10.44 4.71 10.09
CA GLU A 142 9.57 5.51 9.22
C GLU A 142 8.21 4.85 9.10
N SER A 143 7.16 5.66 9.03
CA SER A 143 5.86 5.26 8.50
C SER A 143 5.36 6.35 7.57
N TYR A 144 4.92 5.99 6.38
CA TYR A 144 4.46 6.94 5.38
C TYR A 144 3.23 6.41 4.66
N VAL A 145 2.13 7.16 4.72
CA VAL A 145 0.91 6.90 3.95
C VAL A 145 1.18 7.27 2.49
N LEU A 146 1.15 6.26 1.63
CA LEU A 146 1.33 6.42 0.19
C LEU A 146 0.02 6.88 -0.47
N ALA A 147 -1.10 6.28 -0.06
CA ALA A 147 -2.42 6.59 -0.58
C ALA A 147 -3.50 6.39 0.47
N GLU A 148 -4.60 7.13 0.32
CA GLU A 148 -5.83 6.96 1.11
C GLU A 148 -7.07 7.01 0.22
N ALA A 149 -8.05 6.17 0.53
CA ALA A 149 -9.37 6.19 -0.08
C ALA A 149 -10.45 6.12 1.00
N VAL A 150 -11.45 7.01 0.91
CA VAL A 150 -12.49 7.12 1.94
C VAL A 150 -13.57 6.06 1.73
N ILE A 151 -13.77 5.17 2.70
CA ILE A 151 -14.87 4.19 2.68
C ILE A 151 -16.16 4.80 3.23
N THR A 152 -16.05 5.40 4.41
CA THR A 152 -17.18 6.03 5.11
C THR A 152 -16.68 7.30 5.77
N ARG A 153 -17.19 8.46 5.34
CA ARG A 153 -16.86 9.73 6.00
C ARG A 153 -17.50 9.81 7.41
N PRO A 154 -16.82 10.45 8.37
CA PRO A 154 -15.49 11.06 8.25
C PRO A 154 -14.32 10.12 8.57
N ASN A 155 -14.56 8.90 9.06
CA ASN A 155 -13.56 8.25 9.92
C ASN A 155 -12.95 6.96 9.37
N LEU A 156 -13.56 6.34 8.36
CA LEU A 156 -13.12 5.03 7.85
C LEU A 156 -12.46 5.14 6.47
N PHE A 157 -11.19 4.74 6.41
CA PHE A 157 -10.33 4.84 5.24
C PHE A 157 -9.74 3.47 4.87
N LEU A 158 -9.48 3.25 3.58
CA LEU A 158 -8.54 2.25 3.09
C LEU A 158 -7.21 2.96 2.85
N LEU A 159 -6.11 2.41 3.37
CA LEU A 159 -4.79 3.02 3.26
C LEU A 159 -3.78 2.07 2.63
N CYS A 160 -2.83 2.64 1.90
CA CYS A 160 -1.56 2.00 1.55
C CYS A 160 -0.43 2.72 2.27
N ARG A 161 0.42 1.98 2.98
CA ARG A 161 1.52 2.53 3.79
C ARG A 161 2.83 1.84 3.48
N ARG A 162 3.90 2.63 3.47
CA ARG A 162 5.29 2.17 3.56
C ARG A 162 5.76 2.31 4.99
N ILE A 163 6.31 1.24 5.56
CA ILE A 163 6.90 1.22 6.89
C ILE A 163 8.38 0.85 6.77
N ARG A 164 9.27 1.52 7.52
CA ARG A 164 10.66 1.11 7.66
C ARG A 164 10.94 0.66 9.08
N LEU A 165 11.46 -0.55 9.21
CA LEU A 165 11.87 -1.13 10.48
C LEU A 165 13.38 -1.09 10.61
N ALA A 166 13.89 -0.53 11.70
CA ALA A 166 15.32 -0.53 11.98
C ALA A 166 15.76 -1.87 12.57
N ILE A 167 16.80 -2.46 11.99
CA ILE A 167 17.36 -3.76 12.36
C ILE A 167 18.83 -3.57 12.73
N LEU A 168 19.21 -4.07 13.90
CA LEU A 168 20.60 -4.15 14.36
C LEU A 168 21.37 -5.19 13.53
N LEU A 169 22.61 -4.86 13.19
CA LEU A 169 23.54 -5.79 12.55
C LEU A 169 24.49 -6.37 13.61
N GLU A 170 24.93 -7.61 13.43
CA GLU A 170 25.84 -8.29 14.37
C GLU A 170 27.20 -7.59 14.44
N GLU A 171 27.67 -7.05 13.31
CA GLU A 171 28.95 -6.37 13.18
C GLU A 171 28.78 -5.01 12.49
N GLU A 172 29.83 -4.18 12.57
CA GLU A 172 29.91 -2.93 11.81
C GLU A 172 30.26 -3.23 10.36
N HIS A 173 29.54 -2.59 9.44
CA HIS A 173 29.74 -2.66 8.00
C HIS A 173 30.09 -1.29 7.44
N PHE A 174 30.55 -1.25 6.19
CA PHE A 174 30.89 -0.02 5.46
C PHE A 174 30.07 0.06 4.18
N ASP A 175 29.50 1.23 3.91
CA ASP A 175 28.75 1.46 2.67
C ASP A 175 29.69 1.73 1.48
N LYS A 176 29.10 2.03 0.31
CA LYS A 176 29.85 2.35 -0.92
C LYS A 176 30.75 3.58 -0.81
N ASP A 177 30.46 4.46 0.14
CA ASP A 177 31.18 5.71 0.40
C ASP A 177 32.14 5.55 1.60
N ASN A 178 32.33 4.31 2.08
CA ASN A 178 33.15 3.94 3.23
C ASN A 178 32.70 4.57 4.57
N ASN A 179 31.40 4.86 4.70
CA ASN A 179 30.83 5.25 5.99
C ASN A 179 30.47 4.01 6.81
N PRO A 180 30.82 3.97 8.11
CA PRO A 180 30.47 2.86 8.99
C PRO A 180 28.98 2.87 9.33
N TYR A 181 28.40 1.67 9.48
CA TYR A 181 27.05 1.48 9.98
C TYR A 181 26.90 0.16 10.74
N ASN A 182 26.06 0.16 11.78
CA ASN A 182 25.76 -1.03 12.59
C ASN A 182 24.24 -1.29 12.74
N TYR A 183 23.44 -0.59 11.94
CA TYR A 183 22.03 -0.89 11.74
C TYR A 183 21.62 -0.54 10.30
N ASP A 184 20.57 -1.18 9.80
CA ASP A 184 19.94 -0.88 8.51
C ASP A 184 18.42 -0.88 8.65
N THR A 185 17.70 -0.56 7.58
CA THR A 185 16.23 -0.61 7.57
C THR A 185 15.66 -1.61 6.59
N LEU A 186 14.65 -2.36 7.05
CA LEU A 186 13.79 -3.19 6.22
C LEU A 186 12.54 -2.40 5.82
N VAL A 187 12.21 -2.39 4.53
CA VAL A 187 11.00 -1.74 4.01
C VAL A 187 9.88 -2.77 3.95
N LEU A 188 8.73 -2.41 4.53
CA LEU A 188 7.48 -3.14 4.45
C LEU A 188 6.42 -2.27 3.79
N TYR A 189 5.46 -2.92 3.16
CA TYR A 189 4.28 -2.27 2.61
C TYR A 189 3.05 -2.97 3.16
N ALA A 190 2.03 -2.18 3.50
CA ALA A 190 0.79 -2.70 4.05
C ALA A 190 -0.40 -1.95 3.46
N ALA A 191 -1.49 -2.69 3.21
CA ALA A 191 -2.80 -2.11 2.98
C ALA A 191 -3.77 -2.57 4.07
N HIS A 192 -4.58 -1.65 4.59
CA HIS A 192 -5.47 -1.95 5.70
C HIS A 192 -6.61 -0.93 5.79
N LEU A 193 -7.64 -1.29 6.56
CA LEU A 193 -8.66 -0.34 6.98
C LEU A 193 -8.17 0.44 8.20
N TYR A 194 -8.39 1.75 8.20
CA TYR A 194 -8.07 2.64 9.29
C TYR A 194 -9.32 3.39 9.73
N ASP A 195 -9.64 3.28 11.02
CA ASP A 195 -10.69 4.06 11.67
C ASP A 195 -10.04 5.14 12.54
N SER A 196 -10.23 6.41 12.19
CA SER A 196 -9.64 7.53 12.93
C SER A 196 -10.22 7.72 14.33
N ASP A 197 -11.38 7.13 14.61
CA ASP A 197 -12.00 7.17 15.94
C ASP A 197 -11.52 6.03 16.86
N ALA A 198 -10.73 5.08 16.35
CA ALA A 198 -10.22 4.00 17.17
C ALA A 198 -9.24 4.54 18.23
N ASP A 199 -9.38 4.05 19.46
CA ASP A 199 -8.53 4.47 20.59
C ASP A 199 -7.04 4.15 20.36
N HIS A 200 -6.76 3.13 19.54
CA HIS A 200 -5.42 2.61 19.29
C HIS A 200 -5.21 2.29 17.81
N GLU A 201 -3.97 2.51 17.35
CA GLU A 201 -3.54 2.06 16.03
C GLU A 201 -3.42 0.53 16.01
N THR A 202 -3.81 -0.08 14.89
CA THR A 202 -3.66 -1.52 14.65
C THR A 202 -2.18 -1.94 14.76
N PRO A 203 -1.87 -3.03 15.48
CA PRO A 203 -0.51 -3.57 15.56
C PRO A 203 0.08 -3.89 14.18
N LEU A 204 1.40 -3.69 14.03
CA LEU A 204 2.05 -3.77 12.72
C LEU A 204 1.99 -5.15 12.09
N ASP A 205 2.04 -6.22 12.88
CA ASP A 205 1.91 -7.60 12.41
C ASP A 205 0.51 -7.89 11.85
N GLU A 206 -0.54 -7.33 12.47
CA GLU A 206 -1.90 -7.41 11.95
C GLU A 206 -2.07 -6.62 10.63
N LEU A 207 -1.38 -5.48 10.49
CA LEU A 207 -1.42 -4.67 9.28
C LEU A 207 -0.98 -5.43 8.01
N LEU A 208 -0.02 -6.35 8.14
CA LEU A 208 0.53 -7.11 7.00
C LEU A 208 -0.45 -8.14 6.41
N THR A 209 -1.54 -8.44 7.13
CA THR A 209 -2.57 -9.42 6.71
C THR A 209 -3.99 -8.85 6.80
N ALA A 210 -4.12 -7.52 6.91
CA ALA A 210 -5.38 -6.87 7.24
C ALA A 210 -6.45 -6.99 6.14
N LEU A 211 -6.07 -7.13 4.87
CA LEU A 211 -7.02 -7.31 3.78
C LEU A 211 -7.28 -8.80 3.49
N PRO A 212 -8.54 -9.23 3.38
CA PRO A 212 -8.87 -10.63 3.19
C PRO A 212 -8.60 -11.09 1.75
N GLY A 213 -8.26 -12.38 1.60
CA GLY A 213 -8.32 -13.11 0.33
C GLY A 213 -7.06 -13.10 -0.54
N VAL A 214 -6.11 -12.18 -0.30
CA VAL A 214 -4.84 -12.14 -1.02
C VAL A 214 -3.72 -11.57 -0.14
N GLN A 215 -2.51 -12.12 -0.27
CA GLN A 215 -1.32 -11.55 0.34
C GLN A 215 -0.73 -10.49 -0.60
N LEU A 216 -0.84 -9.23 -0.17
CA LEU A 216 -0.21 -8.10 -0.85
C LEU A 216 1.28 -8.03 -0.48
N GLU A 217 2.10 -7.54 -1.39
CA GLU A 217 3.54 -7.47 -1.19
C GLU A 217 4.05 -6.03 -1.17
N ARG A 218 3.55 -5.21 -2.10
CA ARG A 218 3.89 -3.80 -2.25
C ARG A 218 2.63 -2.99 -2.59
N PRO A 219 1.61 -2.94 -1.72
CA PRO A 219 0.48 -2.05 -1.94
C PRO A 219 0.96 -0.60 -1.97
N MET A 220 0.88 0.03 -3.13
CA MET A 220 1.40 1.38 -3.38
C MET A 220 0.31 2.43 -3.39
N ASP A 221 -0.87 2.08 -3.90
CA ASP A 221 -1.96 3.03 -4.15
C ASP A 221 -3.33 2.37 -3.97
N CYS A 222 -4.35 3.18 -3.65
CA CYS A 222 -5.72 2.70 -3.51
C CYS A 222 -6.77 3.71 -3.96
N LEU A 223 -7.90 3.19 -4.43
CA LEU A 223 -9.03 3.97 -4.92
C LEU A 223 -10.33 3.29 -4.55
N ILE A 224 -11.37 4.07 -4.30
CA ILE A 224 -12.73 3.56 -4.08
C ILE A 224 -13.66 4.18 -5.11
N TYR A 225 -14.48 3.34 -5.73
CA TYR A 225 -15.57 3.76 -6.60
C TYR A 225 -16.80 2.92 -6.33
N GLY A 226 -17.91 3.57 -5.94
CA GLY A 226 -19.13 2.88 -5.52
C GLY A 226 -18.88 1.93 -4.35
N ASP A 227 -19.14 0.64 -4.58
CA ASP A 227 -18.91 -0.46 -3.62
C ASP A 227 -17.67 -1.29 -3.97
N LEU A 228 -16.75 -0.73 -4.77
CA LEU A 228 -15.49 -1.38 -5.12
C LEU A 228 -14.31 -0.63 -4.50
N ALA A 229 -13.38 -1.41 -3.94
CA ALA A 229 -12.07 -0.95 -3.51
C ALA A 229 -11.01 -1.56 -4.43
N PHE A 230 -10.10 -0.72 -4.88
CA PHE A 230 -8.98 -1.06 -5.75
C PHE A 230 -7.69 -0.80 -4.98
N VAL A 231 -6.75 -1.74 -5.04
CA VAL A 231 -5.39 -1.58 -4.52
C VAL A 231 -4.40 -1.94 -5.61
N ALA A 232 -3.53 -1.01 -5.98
CA ALA A 232 -2.38 -1.27 -6.82
C ALA A 232 -1.26 -1.89 -5.99
N ASP A 233 -0.86 -3.10 -6.35
CA ASP A 233 0.21 -3.87 -5.70
C ASP A 233 1.39 -3.98 -6.66
N GLY A 234 2.51 -3.36 -6.30
CA GLY A 234 3.75 -3.41 -7.08
C GLY A 234 4.29 -4.83 -7.25
N GLY A 235 5.09 -5.03 -8.28
CA GLY A 235 5.79 -6.30 -8.50
C GLY A 235 6.96 -6.50 -7.54
N SER A 236 7.52 -7.70 -7.57
CA SER A 236 8.59 -8.11 -6.64
C SER A 236 9.92 -7.48 -7.00
N LEU A 237 10.57 -6.91 -5.98
CA LEU A 237 11.96 -6.46 -6.05
C LEU A 237 12.97 -7.60 -5.88
N LYS A 238 12.52 -8.82 -5.55
CA LYS A 238 13.38 -9.97 -5.25
C LYS A 238 13.78 -10.77 -6.50
N GLY A 239 13.38 -10.32 -7.68
CA GLY A 239 13.73 -10.97 -8.94
C GLY A 239 13.01 -12.31 -9.20
N ASP A 240 11.94 -12.61 -8.45
CA ASP A 240 11.11 -13.81 -8.66
C ASP A 240 10.18 -13.69 -9.89
N GLY A 241 10.16 -12.54 -10.55
CA GLY A 241 9.36 -12.26 -11.74
C GLY A 241 7.88 -11.98 -11.46
N ARG A 242 7.46 -11.83 -10.19
CA ARG A 242 6.09 -11.43 -9.85
C ARG A 242 5.80 -10.07 -10.46
N ARG A 243 4.77 -10.04 -11.31
CA ARG A 243 4.24 -8.82 -11.91
C ARG A 243 3.42 -8.04 -10.91
N SER A 244 3.37 -6.73 -11.14
CA SER A 244 2.43 -5.87 -10.46
C SER A 244 0.99 -6.26 -10.84
N ALA A 245 0.05 -5.91 -9.98
CA ALA A 245 -1.35 -6.24 -10.18
C ALA A 245 -2.28 -5.25 -9.47
N ILE A 246 -3.51 -5.17 -9.97
CA ILE A 246 -4.57 -4.42 -9.28
C ILE A 246 -5.53 -5.42 -8.65
N HIS A 247 -5.69 -5.33 -7.34
CA HIS A 247 -6.59 -6.16 -6.57
C HIS A 247 -7.90 -5.44 -6.31
N ILE A 248 -9.00 -6.19 -6.39
CA ILE A 248 -10.36 -5.64 -6.30
C ILE A 248 -11.12 -6.34 -5.18
N TRP A 249 -11.73 -5.54 -4.31
CA TRP A 249 -12.66 -6.00 -3.27
C TRP A 249 -14.02 -5.34 -3.45
N GLN A 250 -15.07 -6.08 -3.11
CA GLN A 250 -16.39 -5.54 -2.87
C GLN A 250 -16.51 -5.06 -1.42
N ILE A 251 -16.90 -3.81 -1.24
CA ILE A 251 -17.24 -3.20 0.04
C ILE A 251 -18.67 -3.61 0.40
N ARG A 252 -18.84 -4.26 1.55
CA ARG A 252 -20.15 -4.65 2.08
C ARG A 252 -20.45 -3.86 3.33
N ARG A 253 -21.43 -2.97 3.24
CA ARG A 253 -21.94 -2.19 4.36
C ARG A 253 -23.14 -2.94 4.95
N SER A 254 -23.04 -3.36 6.20
CA SER A 254 -24.22 -3.92 6.89
C SER A 254 -25.16 -2.77 7.25
N MET A 255 -26.38 -2.80 6.70
CA MET A 255 -27.45 -1.93 7.17
C MET A 255 -27.81 -2.42 8.57
N THR A 256 -27.35 -1.71 9.59
CA THR A 256 -27.92 -1.90 10.93
C THR A 256 -29.35 -1.36 10.84
N GLU A 257 -30.34 -2.27 10.83
CA GLU A 257 -31.76 -1.96 10.74
C GLU A 257 -32.13 -0.89 11.76
N THR A 258 -32.25 0.36 11.31
CA THR A 258 -32.96 1.40 12.07
C THR A 258 -34.44 1.29 11.73
N GLN A 259 -35.03 0.10 11.93
CA GLN A 259 -36.44 -0.20 11.67
C GLN A 259 -37.27 -0.45 12.94
N GLU A 260 -36.75 -0.16 14.13
CA GLU A 260 -37.53 -0.16 15.36
C GLU A 260 -37.68 1.25 15.94
N ARG A 261 -38.42 2.15 15.27
CA ARG A 261 -39.00 3.35 15.93
C ARG A 261 -40.05 4.16 15.15
N SER A 262 -40.74 3.58 14.17
CA SER A 262 -41.92 4.22 13.54
C SER A 262 -43.24 3.47 13.78
N GLY A 263 -43.29 2.52 14.73
CA GLY A 263 -44.48 1.72 15.04
C GLY A 263 -45.16 2.03 16.39
N LEU A 264 -44.96 3.22 16.97
CA LEU A 264 -45.62 3.63 18.22
C LEU A 264 -46.14 5.07 18.12
N TYR A 265 -47.09 5.29 17.21
CA TYR A 265 -48.11 6.34 17.33
C TYR A 265 -49.34 5.87 16.54
N GLU A 266 -50.11 4.97 17.14
CA GLU A 266 -51.57 4.90 16.99
C GLU A 266 -52.21 5.30 18.32
#